data_AF-A0A645GH96-F1
#
_entry.id   AF-A0A645GH96-F1
#
_cell.length_a   1.000
_cell.length_b   1.000
_cell.length_c   1.000
_cell.angle_alpha   90.00
_cell.angle_beta   90.00
_cell.angle_gamma   90.00
#
_symmetry.space_group_name_H-M   'P 1'
#
loop_
_entity.id
_entity.type
_entity.pdbx_description
1 polymer ?
#
loop_
_entity_poly.entity_id
_entity_poly.type
_entity_poly.pdbx_seq_one_letter_code
_entity_poly.pdbx_strand_id
1 'polypeptide(L)'
;MFEGTLSHLTPDATVANMEKLSEQSMREDIAAGLCNMIFQSIGVMAVFAAKRHLTRTIVMVGTITDWPIAQRSLDEVAALHNVKFIVPDHAAFATAIGAALSE
;
A
#
# COMPACT_ATOMS: atom_id res chain seq x y z
N MET A 1 21.57 -17.24 -17.88
CA MET A 1 20.58 -16.75 -16.90
C MET A 1 20.66 -15.24 -16.97
N PHE A 2 19.62 -14.56 -17.46
CA PHE A 2 19.64 -13.10 -17.56
C PHE A 2 19.32 -12.53 -16.18
N GLU A 3 20.34 -12.30 -15.35
CA GLU A 3 20.21 -11.44 -14.17
C GLU A 3 20.20 -9.99 -14.64
N GLY A 4 19.02 -9.49 -14.97
CA GLY A 4 18.82 -8.07 -15.18
C GLY A 4 18.52 -7.40 -13.85
N THR A 5 19.51 -6.72 -13.26
CA THR A 5 19.23 -5.78 -12.17
C THR A 5 18.47 -4.61 -12.77
N LEU A 6 17.14 -4.59 -12.64
CA LEU A 6 16.36 -3.40 -12.94
C LEU A 6 16.82 -2.32 -11.95
N SER A 7 17.50 -1.29 -12.44
CA SER A 7 18.23 -0.28 -11.64
C SER A 7 17.40 0.47 -10.59
N HIS A 8 16.08 0.28 -10.58
CA HIS A 8 15.11 0.94 -9.71
C HIS A 8 14.25 -0.03 -8.90
N LEU A 9 14.51 -1.34 -8.95
CA LEU A 9 13.81 -2.33 -8.14
C LEU A 9 14.78 -2.94 -7.13
N THR A 10 14.34 -3.00 -5.87
CA THR A 10 15.09 -3.69 -4.82
C THR A 10 14.83 -5.19 -4.88
N PRO A 11 15.75 -6.06 -4.41
CA PRO A 11 15.57 -7.51 -4.47
C PRO A 11 14.36 -8.04 -3.68
N ASP A 12 13.88 -7.28 -2.70
CA ASP A 12 12.71 -7.54 -1.88
C ASP A 12 11.40 -6.99 -2.50
N ALA A 13 11.49 -6.25 -3.61
CA ALA A 13 10.32 -5.75 -4.30
C ALA A 13 9.44 -6.90 -4.80
N THR A 14 8.13 -6.78 -4.59
CA THR A 14 7.18 -7.76 -5.09
C THR A 14 7.10 -7.69 -6.62
N VAL A 15 7.46 -8.79 -7.29
CA VAL A 15 7.35 -8.93 -8.75
C VAL A 15 5.92 -9.31 -9.15
N ALA A 16 5.35 -10.30 -8.46
CA ALA A 16 3.97 -10.72 -8.61
C ALA A 16 3.40 -11.15 -7.24
N ASN A 17 2.27 -10.57 -6.85
CA ASN A 17 1.58 -11.01 -5.64
C ASN A 17 1.11 -12.46 -5.80
N MET A 18 1.29 -13.26 -4.75
CA MET A 18 0.84 -14.67 -4.67
C MET A 18 1.56 -15.65 -5.62
N GLU A 19 2.66 -15.24 -6.25
CA GLU A 19 3.45 -16.12 -7.15
C GLU A 19 3.91 -17.41 -6.47
N LYS A 20 4.25 -17.35 -5.18
CA LYS A 20 4.77 -18.48 -4.39
C LYS A 20 3.67 -19.28 -3.66
N LEU A 21 2.40 -19.02 -3.97
CA LEU A 21 1.29 -19.76 -3.37
C LEU A 21 1.33 -21.23 -3.81
N SER A 22 1.18 -22.15 -2.86
CA SER A 22 1.21 -23.60 -3.11
C SER A 22 0.25 -24.33 -2.18
N GLU A 23 0.04 -25.63 -2.41
CA GLU A 23 -0.80 -26.48 -1.54
C GLU A 23 -0.25 -26.59 -0.11
N GLN A 24 1.05 -26.34 0.08
CA GLN A 24 1.70 -26.36 1.40
C GLN A 24 1.63 -25.03 2.15
N SER A 25 1.08 -23.97 1.54
CA SER A 25 0.99 -22.65 2.18
C SER A 25 0.02 -22.67 3.38
N MET A 26 0.48 -22.18 4.53
CA MET A 26 -0.35 -22.09 5.73
C MET A 26 -1.41 -21.00 5.56
N ARG A 27 -2.52 -21.11 6.31
CA ARG A 27 -3.64 -20.16 6.19
C ARG A 27 -3.23 -18.75 6.58
N GLU A 28 -2.32 -18.65 7.54
CA GLU A 28 -1.72 -17.41 8.05
C GLU A 28 -0.88 -16.73 6.96
N ASP A 29 -0.10 -17.51 6.19
CA ASP A 29 0.70 -17.00 5.07
C ASP A 29 -0.21 -16.51 3.93
N ILE A 30 -1.29 -17.23 3.64
CA ILE A 30 -2.29 -16.84 2.65
C ILE A 30 -2.96 -15.52 3.06
N ALA A 31 -3.35 -15.40 4.34
CA ALA A 31 -3.98 -14.18 4.85
C ALA A 31 -3.03 -12.98 4.79
N ALA A 32 -1.78 -13.14 5.21
CA ALA A 32 -0.76 -12.10 5.10
C ALA A 32 -0.51 -11.71 3.64
N GLY A 33 -0.45 -12.71 2.76
CA GLY A 33 -0.32 -12.53 1.33
C GLY A 33 -1.44 -11.73 0.69
N LEU A 34 -2.69 -12.08 1.02
CA LEU A 34 -3.88 -11.38 0.54
C LEU A 34 -3.90 -9.92 1.02
N CYS A 35 -3.60 -9.70 2.30
CA CYS A 35 -3.51 -8.35 2.85
C CYS A 35 -2.45 -7.52 2.13
N ASN A 36 -1.25 -8.07 1.93
CA ASN A 36 -0.19 -7.39 1.19
C ASN A 36 -0.63 -7.01 -0.23
N MET A 37 -1.29 -7.94 -0.94
CA MET A 37 -1.83 -7.68 -2.29
C MET A 37 -2.86 -6.55 -2.29
N ILE A 38 -3.76 -6.52 -1.31
CA ILE A 38 -4.77 -5.46 -1.18
C ILE A 38 -4.09 -4.10 -1.01
N PHE A 39 -3.16 -3.97 -0.05
CA PHE A 39 -2.50 -2.69 0.23
C PHE A 39 -1.55 -2.24 -0.89
N GLN A 40 -0.80 -3.15 -1.51
CA GLN A 40 0.02 -2.80 -2.67
C GLN A 40 -0.85 -2.32 -3.84
N SER A 41 -2.00 -2.97 -4.10
CA SER A 41 -2.95 -2.54 -5.14
C SER A 41 -3.51 -1.15 -4.85
N ILE A 42 -3.97 -0.89 -3.62
CA ILE A 42 -4.47 0.43 -3.20
C ILE A 42 -3.37 1.48 -3.36
N GLY A 43 -2.15 1.20 -2.88
CA GLY A 43 -1.03 2.12 -2.93
C GLY A 43 -0.62 2.48 -4.35
N VAL A 44 -0.47 1.50 -5.24
CA VAL A 44 -0.10 1.74 -6.65
C VAL A 44 -1.19 2.52 -7.38
N MET A 45 -2.46 2.21 -7.13
CA MET A 45 -3.59 2.99 -7.69
C MET A 45 -3.56 4.43 -7.20
N ALA A 46 -3.28 4.67 -5.92
CA ALA A 46 -3.15 6.02 -5.37
C ALA A 46 -1.96 6.78 -5.97
N VAL A 47 -0.81 6.11 -6.18
CA VAL A 47 0.34 6.67 -6.90
C VAL A 47 -0.07 7.12 -8.30
N PHE A 48 -0.77 6.27 -9.05
CA PHE A 48 -1.19 6.60 -10.41
C PHE A 48 -2.19 7.75 -10.46
N ALA A 49 -3.10 7.83 -9.48
CA ALA A 49 -3.97 8.99 -9.32
C ALA A 49 -3.14 10.27 -9.07
N ALA A 50 -2.14 10.21 -8.20
CA ALA A 50 -1.29 11.36 -7.86
C ALA A 50 -0.30 11.76 -8.97
N LYS A 51 0.08 10.83 -9.86
CA LYS A 51 1.20 10.98 -10.81
C LYS A 51 1.12 12.20 -11.74
N ARG A 52 -0.08 12.67 -12.06
CA ARG A 52 -0.31 13.85 -12.93
C ARG A 52 -0.47 15.16 -12.15
N HIS A 53 -0.39 15.12 -10.83
CA HIS A 53 -0.53 16.30 -9.97
C HIS A 53 0.82 16.75 -9.43
N LEU A 54 0.88 17.98 -8.93
CA LEU A 54 2.09 18.58 -8.33
C LEU A 54 2.35 18.08 -6.89
N THR A 55 1.73 16.98 -6.49
CA THR A 55 1.88 16.39 -5.16
C THR A 55 2.44 14.99 -5.24
N ARG A 56 3.25 14.65 -4.24
CA ARG A 56 3.72 13.28 -3.96
C ARG A 56 3.24 12.79 -2.60
N THR A 57 2.41 13.56 -1.92
CA THR A 57 1.85 13.19 -0.62
C THR A 57 0.44 12.66 -0.83
N ILE A 58 0.18 11.47 -0.29
CA ILE A 58 -1.09 10.77 -0.36
C ILE A 58 -1.58 10.57 1.07
N VAL A 59 -2.76 11.08 1.39
CA VAL A 59 -3.38 10.92 2.71
C VAL A 59 -4.32 9.72 2.65
N MET A 60 -4.09 8.75 3.53
CA MET A 60 -4.88 7.54 3.67
C MET A 60 -5.89 7.72 4.81
N VAL A 61 -7.16 7.43 4.56
CA VAL A 61 -8.24 7.51 5.54
C VAL A 61 -9.14 6.27 5.48
N GLY A 62 -10.03 6.11 6.46
CA GLY A 62 -10.91 4.94 6.61
C GLY A 62 -10.34 3.87 7.54
N THR A 63 -11.19 2.96 8.01
CA THR A 63 -10.85 1.95 9.04
C THR A 63 -9.73 0.98 8.64
N ILE A 64 -9.44 0.87 7.34
CA ILE A 64 -8.40 0.00 6.82
C ILE A 64 -6.99 0.48 7.20
N THR A 65 -6.82 1.74 7.60
CA THR A 65 -5.53 2.29 8.02
C THR A 65 -5.05 1.75 9.36
N ASP A 66 -5.94 1.15 10.16
CA ASP A 66 -5.61 0.60 11.48
C ASP A 66 -4.97 -0.81 11.40
N TRP A 67 -4.89 -1.38 10.20
CA TRP A 67 -4.35 -2.72 10.00
C TRP A 67 -2.81 -2.69 10.05
N PRO A 68 -2.14 -3.47 10.92
CA PRO A 68 -0.68 -3.41 11.07
C PRO A 68 0.12 -3.64 9.77
N ILE A 69 -0.41 -4.46 8.86
CA ILE A 69 0.23 -4.76 7.57
C ILE A 69 0.10 -3.61 6.56
N ALA A 70 -0.86 -2.71 6.74
CA ALA A 70 -1.08 -1.56 5.85
C ALA A 70 0.17 -0.71 5.74
N GLN A 71 0.77 -0.35 6.87
CA GLN A 71 1.91 0.55 6.93
C GLN A 71 3.09 -0.02 6.14
N ARG A 72 3.45 -1.29 6.39
CA ARG A 72 4.55 -1.95 5.70
C ARG A 72 4.34 -1.96 4.18
N SER A 73 3.18 -2.44 3.70
CA SER A 73 2.93 -2.53 2.26
C SER A 73 2.88 -1.16 1.59
N LEU A 74 2.39 -0.12 2.29
CA LEU A 74 2.39 1.25 1.77
C LEU A 74 3.79 1.87 1.74
N ASP A 75 4.64 1.56 2.73
CA ASP A 75 6.04 2.01 2.75
C ASP A 75 6.83 1.41 1.58
N GLU A 76 6.61 0.13 1.25
CA GLU A 76 7.20 -0.54 0.08
C GLU A 76 6.78 0.18 -1.22
N VAL A 77 5.49 0.49 -1.38
CA VAL A 77 4.98 1.25 -2.53
C VAL A 77 5.55 2.67 -2.56
N ALA A 78 5.65 3.35 -1.41
CA ALA A 78 6.21 4.69 -1.29
C ALA A 78 7.66 4.75 -1.77
N ALA A 79 8.49 3.77 -1.36
CA ALA A 79 9.88 3.67 -1.77
C ALA A 79 10.01 3.48 -3.28
N LEU A 80 9.23 2.56 -3.87
CA LEU A 80 9.26 2.26 -5.31
C LEU A 80 8.82 3.43 -6.19
N HIS A 81 7.83 4.21 -5.74
CA HIS A 81 7.22 5.27 -6.54
C HIS A 81 7.62 6.69 -6.12
N ASN A 82 8.49 6.82 -5.12
CA ASN A 82 8.94 8.09 -4.56
C ASN A 82 7.76 9.00 -4.16
N VAL A 83 6.82 8.42 -3.38
CA VAL A 83 5.68 9.13 -2.78
C VAL A 83 5.74 9.02 -1.25
N LYS A 84 4.92 9.83 -0.56
CA LYS A 84 4.77 9.79 0.89
C LYS A 84 3.32 9.48 1.24
N PHE A 85 3.07 8.35 1.90
CA PHE A 85 1.78 8.09 2.52
C PHE A 85 1.73 8.72 3.92
N ILE A 86 0.56 9.26 4.28
CA ILE A 86 0.29 9.80 5.61
C ILE A 86 -1.04 9.20 6.09
N VAL A 87 -1.03 8.59 7.27
CA VAL A 87 -2.24 8.22 7.99
C VAL A 87 -2.40 9.24 9.12
N PRO A 88 -3.45 10.09 9.10
CA PRO A 88 -3.70 11.05 10.17
C PRO A 88 -4.31 10.37 11.40
N ASP A 89 -4.25 11.04 12.54
CA ASP A 89 -4.99 10.62 13.72
C ASP A 89 -6.49 10.55 13.41
N HIS A 90 -7.18 9.56 13.98
CA HIS A 90 -8.61 9.33 13.75
C HIS A 90 -8.99 9.15 12.27
N ALA A 91 -8.09 8.63 11.43
CA ALA A 91 -8.30 8.36 10.00
C ALA A 91 -9.61 7.63 9.69
N ALA A 92 -10.03 6.69 10.55
CA ALA A 92 -11.30 5.97 10.43
C ALA A 92 -12.55 6.87 10.46
N PHE A 93 -12.45 8.03 11.11
CA PHE A 93 -13.56 8.96 11.34
C PHE A 93 -13.51 10.20 10.45
N ALA A 94 -12.59 10.27 9.48
CA ALA A 94 -12.38 11.44 8.63
C ALA A 94 -13.69 11.97 8.01
N THR A 95 -14.57 11.08 7.54
CA THR A 95 -15.87 11.45 6.98
C THR A 95 -16.81 12.08 8.02
N ALA A 96 -16.90 11.50 9.23
CA ALA A 96 -17.76 12.01 10.29
C ALA A 96 -17.26 13.36 10.82
N ILE A 97 -15.95 13.50 11.00
CA ILE A 97 -15.31 14.77 11.36
C ILE A 97 -15.60 15.83 10.29
N GLY A 98 -15.44 15.48 9.01
CA GLY A 98 -15.72 16.40 7.91
C GLY A 98 -17.18 16.85 7.85
N ALA A 99 -18.13 15.94 8.12
CA ALA A 99 -19.54 16.27 8.20
C ALA A 99 -19.83 17.26 9.34
N ALA A 100 -19.31 17.01 10.54
CA ALA A 100 -19.53 17.86 11.71
C ALA A 100 -18.93 19.27 11.58
N LEU A 101 -17.83 19.42 10.83
CA LEU A 101 -17.21 20.74 10.55
C LEU A 101 -17.90 21.52 9.43
N SER A 102 -18.79 20.87 8.68
CA SER A 102 -19.52 21.49 7.56
C SER A 102 -20.88 22.08 7.98
N GLU A 103 -21.27 21.90 9.25
CA GLU A 103 -22.39 22.59 9.91
C GLU A 103 -21.93 23.90 10.56
#